data_AF-A0AA51SYZ9-F1
#
_entry.id   AF-A0AA51SYZ9-F1
#
_cell.length_a   1.000
_cell.length_b   1.000
_cell.length_c   1.000
_cell.angle_alpha   90.00
_cell.angle_beta   90.00
_cell.angle_gamma   90.00
#
_symmetry.space_group_name_H-M   'P 1'
#
loop_
_entity.id
_entity.type
_entity.pdbx_description
1 polymer ?
#
loop_
_entity_poly.entity_id
_entity_poly.type
_entity_poly.pdbx_seq_one_letter_code
_entity_poly.pdbx_strand_id
1 'polypeptide(L)'
;MDESDIIKALSSREMTKEEIIEFFLGTPDMVGGTNADYIRIGSQILLENKIEFMINKLVTSGKIGTKKKSNGIIENIYYFVK
;
A
#
# COMPACT_ATOMS: atom_id res chain seq x y z
N MET A 1 -10.21 4.99 5.42
CA MET A 1 -9.40 4.48 4.30
C MET A 1 -10.30 3.99 3.18
N ASP A 2 -10.40 4.83 2.15
CA ASP A 2 -11.07 4.59 0.90
C ASP A 2 -10.15 4.89 -0.30
N GLU A 3 -10.67 4.79 -1.52
CA GLU A 3 -9.92 5.08 -2.76
C GLU A 3 -9.40 6.53 -2.83
N SER A 4 -10.13 7.49 -2.25
CA SER A 4 -9.78 8.90 -2.29
C SER A 4 -8.55 9.20 -1.43
N ASP A 5 -8.37 8.46 -0.34
CA ASP A 5 -7.19 8.54 0.52
C ASP A 5 -5.91 8.14 -0.24
N ILE A 6 -5.94 7.04 -1.01
CA ILE A 6 -4.79 6.60 -1.83
C ILE A 6 -4.46 7.60 -2.92
N ILE A 7 -5.48 8.13 -3.61
CA ILE A 7 -5.29 9.17 -4.63
C ILE A 7 -4.63 10.40 -4.02
N LYS A 8 -5.09 10.84 -2.84
CA LYS A 8 -4.52 11.98 -2.14
C LYS A 8 -3.06 11.75 -1.74
N ALA A 9 -2.72 10.55 -1.25
CA ALA A 9 -1.33 10.20 -0.94
C ALA A 9 -0.45 10.29 -2.20
N LEU A 10 -0.89 9.68 -3.30
CA LEU A 10 -0.15 9.66 -4.58
C LEU A 10 -0.13 11.01 -5.32
N SER A 11 -1.02 11.94 -4.96
CA SER A 11 -0.98 13.31 -5.48
C SER A 11 0.20 14.12 -4.95
N SER A 12 0.75 13.73 -3.80
CA SER A 12 1.86 14.43 -3.15
C SER A 12 3.24 13.92 -3.60
N ARG A 13 3.36 12.61 -3.85
CA ARG A 13 4.57 11.95 -4.34
C ARG A 13 4.23 10.59 -4.93
N GLU A 14 5.13 10.09 -5.77
CA GLU A 14 5.09 8.70 -6.23
C GLU A 14 5.56 7.77 -5.10
N MET A 15 4.95 6.58 -5.00
CA MET A 15 5.20 5.65 -3.89
C MET A 15 5.19 4.19 -4.36
N THR A 16 5.96 3.32 -3.70
CA THR A 16 5.83 1.85 -3.84
C THR A 16 4.60 1.34 -3.08
N LYS A 17 4.23 0.06 -3.28
CA LYS A 17 3.13 -0.57 -2.52
C LYS A 17 3.45 -0.54 -1.02
N GLU A 18 4.67 -0.90 -0.66
CA GLU A 18 5.18 -0.93 0.71
C GLU A 18 5.12 0.47 1.34
N GLU A 19 5.57 1.51 0.63
CA GLU A 19 5.47 2.89 1.13
C GLU A 19 4.02 3.33 1.35
N ILE A 20 3.08 2.91 0.50
CA ILE A 20 1.65 3.20 0.69
C ILE A 20 1.12 2.47 1.92
N ILE A 21 1.47 1.20 2.10
CA ILE A 21 1.09 0.42 3.28
C ILE A 21 1.62 1.07 4.55
N GLU A 22 2.92 1.40 4.61
CA GLU A 22 3.54 2.06 5.75
C GLU A 22 2.93 3.44 6.03
N PHE A 23 2.57 4.19 4.98
CA PHE A 23 1.91 5.49 5.14
C PHE A 23 0.55 5.40 5.84
N PHE A 24 -0.21 4.33 5.59
CA PHE A 24 -1.56 4.16 6.17
C PHE A 24 -1.59 3.33 7.45
N LEU A 25 -0.73 2.33 7.58
CA LEU A 25 -0.73 1.35 8.67
C LEU A 25 0.42 1.54 9.67
N GLY A 26 1.43 2.34 9.32
CA GLY A 26 2.66 2.48 10.08
C GLY A 26 3.63 1.32 9.85
N THR A 27 4.81 1.39 10.47
CA THR A 27 5.79 0.30 10.43
C THR A 27 5.30 -0.88 11.28
N PRO A 28 5.35 -2.12 10.80
CA PRO A 28 4.98 -3.28 11.61
C PRO A 28 5.93 -3.43 12.80
N ASP A 29 5.43 -3.27 14.02
CA ASP A 29 6.22 -3.61 15.22
C ASP A 29 6.42 -5.14 15.27
N MET A 30 7.66 -5.59 15.48
CA MET A 30 7.98 -7.00 15.70
C MET A 30 7.24 -7.52 16.94
N VAL A 31 6.48 -8.60 16.79
CA VAL A 31 5.57 -9.10 17.82
C VAL A 31 6.11 -10.29 18.59
N GLY A 32 5.88 -10.29 19.90
CA GLY A 32 6.35 -11.30 20.84
C GLY A 32 5.37 -12.46 21.04
N GLY A 33 5.09 -13.25 20.01
CA GLY A 33 4.56 -14.63 20.12
C GLY A 33 3.25 -14.87 20.91
N THR A 34 2.48 -13.85 21.30
CA THR A 34 1.25 -14.04 22.09
C THR A 34 0.00 -14.24 21.22
N ASN A 35 -1.09 -14.77 21.78
CA ASN A 35 -2.38 -14.91 21.06
C ASN A 35 -2.93 -13.56 20.57
N ALA A 36 -2.74 -12.49 21.34
CA ALA A 36 -3.11 -11.13 20.93
C ALA A 36 -2.29 -10.68 19.72
N ASP A 37 -1.03 -11.10 19.64
CA ASP A 37 -0.14 -10.80 18.53
C ASP A 37 -0.59 -11.48 17.24
N TYR A 38 -1.05 -12.74 17.30
CA TYR A 38 -1.59 -13.43 16.13
C TYR A 38 -2.85 -12.75 15.58
N ILE A 39 -3.75 -12.30 16.45
CA ILE A 39 -4.95 -11.54 16.04
C ILE A 39 -4.54 -10.22 15.37
N ARG A 40 -3.52 -9.55 15.92
CA ARG A 40 -2.99 -8.31 15.37
C ARG A 40 -2.35 -8.52 13.99
N ILE A 41 -1.52 -9.55 13.84
CA ILE A 41 -0.92 -9.95 12.54
C ILE A 41 -2.01 -10.23 11.51
N GLY A 42 -3.02 -11.03 11.88
CA GLY A 42 -4.14 -11.34 10.99
C GLY A 42 -4.90 -10.09 10.54
N SER A 43 -5.15 -9.16 11.47
CA SER A 43 -5.81 -7.88 11.18
C SER A 43 -4.98 -7.02 10.24
N GLN A 44 -3.66 -6.99 10.43
CA GLN A 44 -2.74 -6.25 9.57
C GLN A 44 -2.71 -6.81 8.14
N ILE A 45 -2.63 -8.13 7.98
CA ILE A 45 -2.71 -8.80 6.66
C ILE A 45 -4.01 -8.44 5.93
N LEU A 46 -5.15 -8.39 6.63
CA LEU A 46 -6.42 -7.99 6.04
C LEU A 46 -6.41 -6.54 5.55
N LEU A 47 -5.78 -5.63 6.30
CA LEU A 47 -5.66 -4.22 5.92
C LEU A 47 -4.71 -4.03 4.73
N GLU A 48 -3.58 -4.73 4.70
CA GLU A 48 -2.65 -4.73 3.57
C GLU A 48 -3.33 -5.23 2.29
N ASN A 49 -4.06 -6.35 2.37
CA ASN A 49 -4.83 -6.88 1.24
C ASN A 49 -5.90 -5.89 0.76
N LYS A 50 -6.54 -5.17 1.68
CA LYS A 50 -7.52 -4.13 1.33
C LYS A 50 -6.85 -2.98 0.57
N ILE A 51 -5.66 -2.53 0.98
CA ILE A 51 -4.87 -1.51 0.27
C ILE A 51 -4.52 -2.00 -1.12
N GLU A 52 -4.00 -3.22 -1.23
CA GLU A 52 -3.62 -3.82 -2.52
C GLU A 52 -4.81 -3.90 -3.48
N PHE A 53 -5.97 -4.33 -2.99
CA PHE A 53 -7.20 -4.36 -3.79
C PHE A 53 -7.60 -2.98 -4.31
N MET A 54 -7.51 -1.94 -3.47
CA MET A 54 -7.84 -0.57 -3.88
C MET A 54 -6.84 -0.02 -4.89
N ILE A 55 -5.54 -0.26 -4.72
CA ILE A 55 -4.51 0.11 -5.69
C ILE A 55 -4.81 -0.53 -7.04
N ASN A 56 -5.07 -1.84 -7.07
CA ASN A 56 -5.35 -2.57 -8.31
C ASN A 56 -6.59 -2.00 -9.02
N LYS A 57 -7.66 -1.73 -8.28
CA LYS A 57 -8.87 -1.12 -8.83
C LYS A 57 -8.59 0.26 -9.43
N LEU A 58 -7.81 1.10 -8.74
CA LEU A 58 -7.44 2.43 -9.22
C LEU A 58 -6.59 2.38 -10.49
N VAL A 59 -5.64 1.45 -10.56
CA VAL A 59 -4.83 1.18 -11.77
C VAL A 59 -5.72 0.74 -12.93
N THR A 60 -6.58 -0.25 -12.71
CA THR A 60 -7.50 -0.73 -13.77
C THR A 60 -8.46 0.36 -14.26
N SER A 61 -8.89 1.26 -13.37
CA SER A 61 -9.73 2.41 -13.74
C SER A 61 -8.98 3.57 -14.40
N GLY A 62 -7.64 3.51 -14.48
CA GLY A 62 -6.81 4.57 -15.06
C GLY A 62 -6.64 5.81 -14.18
N LYS A 63 -7.13 5.80 -12.93
CA LYS A 63 -7.00 6.93 -11.98
C LYS A 63 -5.57 7.08 -11.46
N ILE A 64 -4.81 6.00 -11.39
CA ILE A 64 -3.38 6.00 -11.04
C ILE A 64 -2.62 5.16 -12.06
N GLY A 65 -1.37 5.52 -12.31
CA GLY A 65 -0.48 4.85 -13.23
C GLY A 65 0.56 4.03 -12.48
N THR A 66 1.21 3.12 -13.20
CA THR A 66 2.32 2.33 -12.68
C THR A 66 3.53 2.50 -13.59
N LYS A 67 4.72 2.52 -13.01
CA LYS A 67 5.99 2.42 -13.72
C LYS A 67 6.92 1.50 -12.97
N LYS A 68 7.80 0.83 -13.71
CA LYS A 68 8.82 -0.03 -13.10
C LYS A 68 10.05 0.81 -12.79
N LYS A 69 10.55 0.74 -11.55
CA LYS A 69 11.88 1.24 -11.20
C LYS A 69 12.77 0.05 -10.94
N SER A 70 13.94 0.05 -11.58
CA SER A 70 14.95 -0.99 -11.38
C SER A 70 16.06 -0.39 -10.52
N ASN A 71 16.07 -0.77 -9.25
CA ASN A 71 17.14 -0.45 -8.29
C ASN A 71 17.83 -1.76 -7.83
N GLY A 72 17.98 -2.74 -8.74
CA GLY A 72 18.47 -4.09 -8.43
C GLY A 72 17.36 -5.11 -8.14
N ILE A 73 16.19 -4.64 -7.70
CA ILE A 73 14.91 -5.37 -7.68
C ILE A 73 13.92 -4.59 -8.55
N ILE A 74 13.08 -5.30 -9.33
CA ILE A 74 12.02 -4.68 -10.12
C ILE A 74 10.86 -4.39 -9.20
N GLU A 75 10.64 -3.11 -8.90
CA GLU A 75 9.50 -2.66 -8.09
C GLU A 75 8.55 -1.80 -8.91
N ASN A 76 7.25 -1.90 -8.58
CA ASN A 76 6.23 -1.05 -9.15
C ASN A 76 6.11 0.24 -8.32
N ILE A 77 6.26 1.37 -9.01
CA ILE A 77 5.98 2.69 -8.46
C ILE A 77 4.64 3.16 -8.98
N TYR A 78 3.78 3.55 -8.06
CA TYR A 78 2.46 4.09 -8.33
C TYR A 78 2.50 5.62 -8.32
N TYR A 79 1.76 6.25 -9.23
CA TYR A 79 1.69 7.70 -9.37
C TYR A 79 0.28 8.15 -9.76
N PHE A 80 -0.11 9.35 -9.35
CA PHE A 80 -1.39 9.92 -9.75
C PHE A 80 -1.38 10.34 -11.23
N VAL A 81 -2.42 9.95 -11.98
CA VAL A 81 -2.61 10.37 -13.37
C VAL A 81 -3.43 11.66 -13.36
N LYS A 82 -2.84 12.75 -13.87
CA LYS A 82 -3.50 14.06 -13.98
C LYS A 82 -4.61 14.06 -15.04
#